data_AF-A0AAN9VYL0-F1
#
_entry.id   AF-A0AAN9VYL0-F1
#
_cell.length_a   1.000
_cell.length_b   1.000
_cell.length_c   1.000
_cell.angle_alpha   90.00
_cell.angle_beta   90.00
_cell.angle_gamma   90.00
#
_symmetry.space_group_name_H-M   'P 1'
#
loop_
_entity.id
_entity.type
_entity.pdbx_description
1 polymer ?
#
loop_
_entity_poly.entity_id
_entity_poly.type
_entity_poly.pdbx_seq_one_letter_code
_entity_poly.pdbx_strand_id
1 'polypeptide(L)'
;MKSAMCQDVVTQLELPTKNGSWDKSDIFPGQRSVATGMAGLVRMAIDRYVNIVDTISDPRVNDWPLMDSPVPTLVMVTVYLYVVVLLGPKLMANRKPFQLRNILVVYNAMQVVFSLVMLWEHLMSGWLLDYSYKCQPVDYSHNPTALRMANLCWWYYISKLTEFMDTLFFVLRKKDNQITILHLYHHSLTPLETWICVKFIAGGHGTFSNLINNIVHVIMYFYYMMAAMGPEYHKYLWWKRHLTTLQLVQFGLVFVHSAQVLFFDCGYPKLVAALLLLHSVIFFGLFFDFYQQAYKKRDKVKKVE
;
A
#
# COMPACT_ATOMS: atom_id res chain seq x y z
N MET A 1 -18.57 1.53 49.24
CA MET A 1 -18.85 0.87 47.94
C MET A 1 -17.74 -0.14 47.70
N LYS A 2 -18.07 -1.44 47.73
CA LYS A 2 -17.27 -2.63 47.39
C LYS A 2 -15.94 -2.86 48.12
N SER A 3 -16.00 -3.74 49.13
CA SER A 3 -14.95 -4.72 49.45
C SER A 3 -15.63 -5.97 50.02
N ALA A 4 -15.06 -7.14 49.79
CA ALA A 4 -15.49 -8.49 50.18
C ALA A 4 -16.50 -9.19 49.22
N MET A 5 -15.95 -9.95 48.27
CA MET A 5 -16.51 -11.24 47.83
C MET A 5 -15.39 -12.04 47.18
N CYS A 6 -14.67 -12.76 48.03
CA CYS A 6 -13.82 -13.88 47.63
C CYS A 6 -13.97 -14.90 48.75
N GLN A 7 -14.08 -16.18 48.37
CA GLN A 7 -14.25 -17.38 49.21
C GLN A 7 -15.71 -17.72 49.54
N ASP A 8 -16.18 -18.80 48.91
CA ASP A 8 -16.90 -19.92 49.54
C ASP A 8 -17.89 -20.61 48.59
N VAL A 9 -17.39 -21.05 47.43
CA VAL A 9 -18.04 -22.08 46.60
C VAL A 9 -17.15 -23.32 46.62
N VAL A 10 -17.03 -23.94 47.80
CA VAL A 10 -16.43 -25.28 47.99
C VAL A 10 -17.30 -26.06 48.98
N THR A 11 -18.55 -26.38 48.61
CA THR A 11 -19.31 -27.46 49.29
C THR A 11 -20.46 -27.95 48.42
N GLN A 12 -20.17 -28.64 47.32
CA GLN A 12 -21.12 -29.52 46.62
C GLN A 12 -20.34 -30.72 46.06
N LEU A 13 -19.93 -31.63 46.94
CA LEU A 13 -19.47 -32.97 46.58
C LEU A 13 -20.34 -33.97 47.36
N GLU A 14 -21.55 -34.21 46.85
CA GLU A 14 -22.34 -35.39 47.20
C GLU A 14 -22.46 -36.26 45.94
N LEU A 15 -21.83 -37.43 45.98
CA LEU A 15 -21.95 -38.48 44.97
C LEU A 15 -23.17 -39.36 45.30
N PRO A 16 -24.06 -39.68 44.33
CA PRO A 16 -24.90 -40.85 44.44
C PRO A 16 -24.27 -42.03 43.67
N THR A 17 -24.09 -43.15 44.37
CA THR A 17 -23.79 -44.45 43.78
C THR A 17 -25.09 -45.22 43.58
N LYS A 18 -25.34 -45.71 42.35
CA LYS A 18 -25.58 -47.13 42.01
C LYS A 18 -26.31 -47.30 40.66
N ASN A 19 -25.73 -48.20 39.88
CA ASN A 19 -26.34 -49.03 38.82
C ASN A 19 -26.91 -48.34 37.58
N GLY A 20 -26.04 -48.18 36.57
CA GLY A 20 -26.42 -47.98 35.18
C GLY A 20 -25.20 -48.18 34.28
N SER A 21 -25.33 -49.05 33.27
CA SER A 21 -24.34 -49.39 32.25
C SER A 21 -23.58 -48.18 31.71
N TRP A 22 -22.24 -48.24 31.66
CA TRP A 22 -21.40 -47.22 31.02
C TRP A 22 -21.49 -47.34 29.49
N ASP A 23 -22.27 -46.47 28.85
CA ASP A 23 -22.12 -46.21 27.42
C ASP A 23 -20.99 -45.18 27.20
N LYS A 24 -20.04 -45.49 26.31
CA LYS A 24 -18.86 -44.64 26.04
C LYS A 24 -19.19 -43.44 25.13
N SER A 25 -20.45 -43.25 24.75
CA SER A 25 -20.92 -42.13 23.92
C SER A 25 -21.24 -40.85 24.69
N ASP A 26 -21.39 -40.91 26.02
CA ASP A 26 -22.09 -39.84 26.76
C ASP A 26 -21.18 -38.83 27.47
N ILE A 27 -19.85 -38.92 27.29
CA ILE A 27 -18.89 -38.10 28.05
C ILE A 27 -18.33 -36.91 27.23
N PHE A 28 -18.56 -36.84 25.90
CA PHE A 28 -18.18 -35.66 25.10
C PHE A 28 -19.18 -35.38 23.96
N PRO A 29 -20.17 -34.49 24.16
CA PRO A 29 -21.03 -34.03 23.08
C PRO A 29 -20.21 -33.14 22.14
N GLY A 30 -20.01 -33.60 20.91
CA GLY A 30 -19.50 -32.77 19.82
C GLY A 30 -17.98 -32.72 19.72
N GLN A 31 -17.35 -33.86 19.45
CA GLN A 31 -16.17 -33.87 18.61
C GLN A 31 -16.60 -33.42 17.20
N ARG A 32 -16.83 -32.12 17.00
CA ARG A 32 -16.92 -31.52 15.67
C ARG A 32 -15.57 -31.78 15.03
N SER A 33 -15.55 -32.75 14.11
CA SER A 33 -14.52 -32.95 13.11
C SER A 33 -13.85 -31.61 12.78
N VAL A 34 -12.64 -31.39 13.29
CA VAL A 34 -11.73 -30.41 12.72
C VAL A 34 -11.58 -30.87 11.28
N ALA A 35 -12.21 -30.15 10.34
CA ALA A 35 -12.20 -30.53 8.95
C ALA A 35 -10.73 -30.54 8.47
N THR A 36 -10.14 -31.73 8.38
CA THR A 36 -8.75 -31.98 7.95
C THR A 36 -8.61 -31.93 6.42
N GLY A 37 -9.44 -31.14 5.76
CA GLY A 37 -9.45 -30.96 4.31
C GLY A 37 -9.33 -29.49 3.92
N MET A 38 -9.13 -29.24 2.62
CA MET A 38 -9.01 -27.88 2.05
C MET A 38 -10.15 -26.95 2.52
N ALA A 39 -11.39 -27.45 2.62
CA ALA A 39 -12.53 -26.67 3.10
C ALA A 39 -12.39 -26.24 4.58
N GLY A 40 -11.77 -27.05 5.43
CA GLY A 40 -11.50 -26.70 6.82
C GLY A 40 -10.35 -25.71 6.97
N LEU A 41 -9.30 -25.85 6.15
CA LEU A 41 -8.22 -24.86 6.06
C LEU A 41 -8.74 -23.51 5.55
N VAL A 42 -9.62 -23.53 4.54
CA VAL A 42 -10.27 -22.32 4.01
C VAL A 42 -11.14 -21.67 5.09
N ARG A 43 -11.97 -22.44 5.80
CA ARG A 43 -12.76 -21.91 6.92
C ARG A 43 -11.88 -21.32 8.02
N MET A 44 -10.84 -22.01 8.43
CA MET A 44 -9.89 -21.51 9.44
C MET A 44 -9.19 -20.23 8.96
N ALA A 45 -8.81 -20.14 7.68
CA ALA A 45 -8.22 -18.95 7.10
C ALA A 45 -9.22 -17.77 7.07
N ILE A 46 -10.49 -18.04 6.71
CA ILE A 46 -11.57 -17.06 6.73
C ILE A 46 -11.83 -16.60 8.16
N ASP A 47 -12.02 -17.51 9.11
CA ASP A 47 -12.29 -17.20 10.51
C ASP A 47 -11.14 -16.40 11.13
N ARG A 48 -9.89 -16.74 10.80
CA ARG A 48 -8.72 -16.00 11.28
C ARG A 48 -8.60 -14.62 10.63
N TYR A 49 -8.93 -14.51 9.35
CA TYR A 49 -9.00 -13.23 8.64
C TYR A 49 -10.07 -12.32 9.25
N VAL A 50 -11.29 -12.83 9.42
CA VAL A 50 -12.41 -12.09 10.02
C VAL A 50 -12.05 -11.63 11.42
N ASN A 51 -11.50 -12.52 12.27
CA ASN A 51 -11.07 -12.13 13.61
C ASN A 51 -10.01 -11.02 13.59
N ILE A 52 -8.99 -11.09 12.72
CA ILE A 52 -7.95 -10.03 12.63
C ILE A 52 -8.56 -8.71 12.18
N VAL A 53 -9.42 -8.74 11.17
CA VAL A 53 -10.07 -7.53 10.67
C VAL A 53 -10.99 -6.94 11.74
N ASP A 54 -11.84 -7.73 12.36
CA ASP A 54 -12.83 -7.22 13.31
C ASP A 54 -12.20 -6.77 14.65
N THR A 55 -11.06 -7.34 15.05
CA THR A 55 -10.43 -7.03 16.35
C THR A 55 -9.26 -6.06 16.29
N ILE A 56 -8.58 -5.93 15.14
CA ILE A 56 -7.34 -5.15 15.01
C ILE A 56 -7.48 -4.00 14.01
N SER A 57 -8.45 -4.04 13.09
CA SER A 57 -8.58 -2.95 12.11
C SER A 57 -9.02 -1.64 12.75
N ASP A 58 -8.65 -0.55 12.08
CA ASP A 58 -9.06 0.79 12.46
C ASP A 58 -10.56 0.96 12.19
N PRO A 59 -11.41 1.10 13.24
CA PRO A 59 -12.85 1.17 13.05
C PRO A 59 -13.29 2.41 12.26
N ARG A 60 -12.46 3.46 12.19
CA ARG A 60 -12.79 4.73 11.52
C ARG A 60 -12.95 4.59 10.01
N VAL A 61 -12.34 3.56 9.42
CA VAL A 61 -12.32 3.37 7.96
C VAL A 61 -13.21 2.21 7.50
N ASN A 62 -13.91 1.53 8.41
CA ASN A 62 -14.65 0.31 8.08
C ASN A 62 -15.72 0.50 7.01
N ASP A 63 -16.48 1.59 7.09
CA ASP A 63 -17.57 1.88 6.15
C ASP A 63 -17.10 2.60 4.88
N TRP A 64 -15.78 2.77 4.69
CA TRP A 64 -15.25 3.46 3.53
C TRP A 64 -15.18 2.54 2.31
N PRO A 65 -15.36 3.09 1.09
CA PRO A 65 -15.36 2.26 -0.10
C PRO A 65 -14.05 1.46 -0.21
N LEU A 66 -14.17 0.17 -0.53
CA LEU A 66 -13.08 -0.80 -0.67
C LEU A 66 -12.36 -1.19 0.63
N MET A 67 -12.80 -0.75 1.81
CA MET A 67 -12.15 -1.07 3.09
C MET A 67 -12.75 -2.27 3.84
N ASP A 68 -13.84 -2.85 3.34
CA ASP A 68 -14.47 -4.06 3.90
C ASP A 68 -13.53 -5.28 3.84
N SER A 69 -12.77 -5.40 2.76
CA SER A 69 -11.95 -6.58 2.47
C SER A 69 -10.77 -6.26 1.53
N PRO A 70 -9.64 -6.98 1.60
CA PRO A 70 -8.56 -6.82 0.62
C PRO A 70 -8.91 -7.48 -0.72
N VAL A 71 -9.95 -8.30 -0.77
CA VAL A 71 -10.31 -9.10 -1.95
C VAL A 71 -10.54 -8.22 -3.19
N PRO A 72 -11.31 -7.12 -3.14
CA PRO A 72 -11.44 -6.21 -4.27
C PRO A 72 -10.09 -5.69 -4.77
N THR A 73 -9.19 -5.27 -3.87
CA THR A 73 -7.84 -4.80 -4.24
C THR A 73 -7.02 -5.90 -4.91
N LEU A 74 -7.03 -7.11 -4.36
CA LEU A 74 -6.34 -8.27 -4.92
C LEU A 74 -6.86 -8.62 -6.32
N VAL A 75 -8.18 -8.57 -6.51
CA VAL A 75 -8.80 -8.78 -7.83
C VAL A 75 -8.37 -7.68 -8.80
N MET A 76 -8.42 -6.41 -8.40
CA MET A 76 -8.00 -5.29 -9.25
C MET A 76 -6.53 -5.40 -9.68
N VAL A 77 -5.62 -5.75 -8.77
CA VAL A 77 -4.19 -5.96 -9.08
C VAL A 77 -3.99 -7.17 -10.01
N THR A 78 -4.72 -8.27 -9.76
CA THR A 78 -4.65 -9.47 -10.60
C THR A 78 -5.15 -9.19 -12.02
N VAL A 79 -6.29 -8.50 -12.14
CA VAL A 79 -6.85 -8.07 -13.43
C VAL A 79 -5.90 -7.11 -14.13
N TYR A 80 -5.34 -6.14 -13.40
CA TYR A 80 -4.33 -5.22 -13.92
C TYR A 80 -3.15 -5.99 -14.52
N LEU A 81 -2.54 -6.93 -13.79
CA LEU A 81 -1.40 -7.72 -14.25
C LEU A 81 -1.77 -8.57 -15.48
N TYR A 82 -2.91 -9.25 -15.43
CA TYR A 82 -3.42 -10.02 -16.57
C TYR A 82 -3.59 -9.14 -17.81
N VAL A 83 -4.17 -7.95 -17.65
CA VAL A 83 -4.40 -7.01 -18.74
C VAL A 83 -3.08 -6.49 -19.31
N VAL A 84 -2.14 -6.04 -18.48
CA VAL A 84 -0.92 -5.37 -18.98
C VAL A 84 0.13 -6.35 -19.50
N VAL A 85 0.22 -7.56 -18.93
CA VAL A 85 1.25 -8.55 -19.31
C VAL A 85 0.77 -9.46 -20.43
N LEU A 86 -0.52 -9.86 -20.43
CA LEU A 86 -1.02 -10.90 -21.33
C LEU A 86 -2.02 -10.37 -22.35
N LEU A 87 -3.18 -9.89 -21.88
CA LEU A 87 -4.30 -9.57 -22.78
C LEU A 87 -3.98 -8.36 -23.67
N GLY A 88 -3.49 -7.28 -23.09
CA GLY A 88 -3.20 -6.02 -23.77
C GLY A 88 -2.18 -6.17 -24.90
N PRO A 89 -0.98 -6.74 -24.66
CA PRO A 89 -0.01 -7.01 -25.72
C PRO A 89 -0.58 -7.92 -26.82
N LYS A 90 -1.35 -8.96 -26.46
CA LYS A 90 -2.02 -9.85 -27.43
C LYS A 90 -3.01 -9.09 -28.33
N LEU A 91 -3.84 -8.22 -27.74
CA LEU A 91 -4.79 -7.39 -28.49
C LEU A 91 -4.09 -6.33 -29.36
N MET A 92 -2.93 -5.84 -28.94
CA MET A 92 -2.14 -4.81 -29.64
C MET A 92 -1.14 -5.37 -30.66
N ALA A 93 -0.95 -6.69 -30.74
CA ALA A 93 0.01 -7.35 -31.63
C ALA A 93 -0.17 -6.90 -33.08
N ASN A 94 -1.40 -6.99 -33.58
CA ASN A 94 -1.76 -6.65 -34.97
C ASN A 94 -2.39 -5.26 -35.12
N ARG A 95 -2.27 -4.39 -34.12
CA ARG A 95 -2.80 -3.02 -34.14
C ARG A 95 -1.68 -1.99 -34.17
N LYS A 96 -1.95 -0.85 -34.81
CA LYS A 96 -1.09 0.33 -34.74
C LYS A 96 -1.18 0.96 -33.34
N PRO A 97 -0.11 1.58 -32.81
CA PRO A 97 -0.15 2.25 -31.51
C PRO A 97 -1.18 3.39 -31.52
N PHE A 98 -1.97 3.49 -30.46
CA PHE A 98 -2.98 4.53 -30.32
C PHE A 98 -2.36 5.92 -30.12
N GLN A 99 -2.97 6.94 -30.73
CA GLN A 99 -2.57 8.34 -30.57
C GLN A 99 -3.34 8.98 -29.42
N LEU A 100 -2.85 8.80 -28.19
CA LEU A 100 -3.53 9.21 -26.96
C LEU A 100 -3.05 10.57 -26.41
N ARG A 101 -2.56 11.47 -27.28
CA ARG A 101 -1.91 12.72 -26.85
C ARG A 101 -2.76 13.55 -25.87
N ASN A 102 -3.98 13.90 -26.25
CA ASN A 102 -4.84 14.77 -25.43
C ASN A 102 -5.27 14.06 -24.13
N ILE A 103 -5.57 12.76 -24.21
CA ILE A 103 -5.92 11.94 -23.05
C ILE A 103 -4.77 11.94 -22.05
N LEU A 104 -3.53 11.75 -22.50
CA LEU A 104 -2.36 11.80 -21.64
C LEU A 104 -2.14 13.17 -21.01
N VAL A 105 -2.30 14.26 -21.76
CA VAL A 105 -2.15 15.61 -21.21
C VAL A 105 -3.15 15.83 -20.08
N VAL A 106 -4.43 15.53 -20.32
CA VAL A 106 -5.51 15.69 -19.31
C VAL A 106 -5.28 14.76 -18.11
N TYR A 107 -4.96 13.50 -18.36
CA TYR A 107 -4.68 12.53 -17.30
C TYR A 107 -3.52 12.96 -16.40
N ASN A 108 -2.38 13.34 -16.99
CA ASN A 108 -1.22 13.78 -16.21
C ASN A 108 -1.51 15.09 -15.47
N ALA A 109 -2.30 16.01 -16.06
CA ALA A 109 -2.74 17.23 -15.37
C ALA A 109 -3.61 16.91 -14.14
N MET A 110 -4.56 15.97 -14.28
CA MET A 110 -5.37 15.50 -13.15
C MET A 110 -4.50 14.86 -12.06
N GLN A 111 -3.50 14.06 -12.43
CA GLN A 111 -2.56 13.47 -11.47
C GLN A 111 -1.73 14.53 -10.72
N VAL A 112 -1.30 15.59 -11.41
CA VAL A 112 -0.61 16.73 -10.77
C VAL A 112 -1.52 17.39 -9.74
N VAL A 113 -2.77 17.73 -10.11
CA VAL A 113 -3.72 18.36 -9.20
C VAL A 113 -4.03 17.46 -8.01
N PHE A 114 -4.27 16.16 -8.26
CA PHE A 114 -4.56 15.21 -7.19
C PHE A 114 -3.39 15.07 -6.22
N SER A 115 -2.16 14.98 -6.73
CA SER A 115 -0.95 14.94 -5.91
C SER A 115 -0.72 16.23 -5.11
N LEU A 116 -1.04 17.41 -5.68
CA LEU A 116 -0.99 18.69 -4.97
C LEU A 116 -2.02 18.77 -3.83
N VAL A 117 -3.25 18.33 -4.08
CA VAL A 117 -4.30 18.27 -3.05
C VAL A 117 -3.87 17.34 -1.93
N MET A 118 -3.40 16.13 -2.24
CA MET A 118 -2.93 15.21 -1.21
C MET A 118 -1.70 15.75 -0.47
N LEU A 119 -0.78 16.45 -1.14
CA LEU A 119 0.36 17.10 -0.50
C LEU A 119 -0.12 18.15 0.52
N TRP A 120 -1.05 19.02 0.12
CA TRP A 120 -1.67 20.00 1.01
C TRP A 120 -2.32 19.33 2.22
N GLU A 121 -3.09 18.26 1.99
CA GLU A 121 -3.73 17.51 3.05
C GLU A 121 -2.71 16.86 4.00
N HIS A 122 -1.56 16.36 3.52
CA HIS A 122 -0.53 15.77 4.41
C HIS A 122 0.06 16.83 5.33
N LEU A 123 0.35 18.01 4.78
CA LEU A 123 0.85 19.16 5.54
C LEU A 123 -0.15 19.56 6.63
N MET A 124 -1.42 19.74 6.25
CA MET A 124 -2.46 20.24 7.14
C MET A 124 -3.06 19.19 8.08
N SER A 125 -2.80 17.90 7.86
CA SER A 125 -3.24 16.81 8.75
C SER A 125 -2.19 16.42 9.79
N GLY A 126 -1.04 17.09 9.80
CA GLY A 126 -0.05 16.90 10.86
C GLY A 126 1.36 17.36 10.49
N TRP A 127 1.87 17.05 9.30
CA TRP A 127 3.29 17.23 8.96
C TRP A 127 3.79 18.68 9.01
N LEU A 128 2.91 19.67 8.83
CA LEU A 128 3.30 21.08 8.93
C LEU A 128 3.28 21.63 10.35
N LEU A 129 2.42 21.12 11.22
CA LEU A 129 2.05 21.78 12.48
C LEU A 129 2.33 20.93 13.73
N ASP A 130 1.98 19.64 13.70
CA ASP A 130 1.81 18.83 14.91
C ASP A 130 2.73 17.60 14.96
N TYR A 131 3.09 17.03 13.80
CA TYR A 131 3.81 15.76 13.76
C TYR A 131 5.30 15.91 14.08
N SER A 132 5.81 14.95 14.85
CA SER A 132 7.23 14.78 15.10
C SER A 132 7.92 14.09 13.90
N TYR A 133 8.91 14.76 13.32
CA TYR A 133 9.80 14.18 12.29
C TYR A 133 10.81 13.16 12.84
N LYS A 134 10.75 12.82 14.13
CA LYS A 134 11.63 11.80 14.74
C LYS A 134 10.93 10.46 14.92
N CYS A 135 9.73 10.48 15.51
CA CYS A 135 8.90 9.31 15.74
C CYS A 135 7.48 9.79 15.99
N GLN A 136 6.54 9.33 15.16
CA GLN A 136 5.15 9.76 15.23
C GLN A 136 4.18 8.56 15.36
N PRO A 137 3.43 8.43 16.47
CA PRO A 137 2.39 7.42 16.59
C PRO A 137 1.21 7.71 15.66
N VAL A 138 0.42 6.67 15.42
CA VAL A 138 -0.91 6.82 14.79
C VAL A 138 -1.87 7.33 15.86
N ASP A 139 -2.58 8.42 15.56
CA ASP A 139 -3.71 8.88 16.38
C ASP A 139 -4.98 8.18 15.89
N TYR A 140 -5.54 7.29 16.72
CA TYR A 140 -6.78 6.54 16.45
C TYR A 140 -8.05 7.22 16.96
N SER A 141 -7.95 8.45 17.48
CA SER A 141 -9.12 9.18 17.95
C SER A 141 -9.99 9.66 16.77
N HIS A 142 -11.19 10.12 17.12
CA HIS A 142 -12.16 10.70 16.18
C HIS A 142 -12.07 12.24 16.13
N ASN A 143 -10.91 12.80 16.49
CA ASN A 143 -10.72 14.24 16.37
C ASN A 143 -10.60 14.64 14.88
N PRO A 144 -10.88 15.91 14.52
CA PRO A 144 -10.90 16.33 13.12
C PRO A 144 -9.57 16.10 12.38
N THR A 145 -8.42 16.32 13.03
CA THR A 145 -7.09 16.15 12.43
C THR A 145 -6.76 14.68 12.16
N ALA A 146 -7.07 13.79 13.10
CA ALA A 146 -6.87 12.36 12.98
C ALA A 146 -7.74 11.75 11.88
N LEU A 147 -9.02 12.13 11.82
CA LEU A 147 -9.94 11.71 10.75
C LEU A 147 -9.51 12.27 9.39
N ARG A 148 -9.00 13.50 9.34
CA ARG A 148 -8.46 14.10 8.12
C ARG A 148 -7.24 13.32 7.60
N MET A 149 -6.31 12.95 8.48
CA MET A 149 -5.16 12.10 8.11
C MET A 149 -5.61 10.71 7.64
N ALA A 150 -6.56 10.08 8.33
CA ALA A 150 -7.08 8.78 7.91
C ALA A 150 -7.73 8.85 6.52
N ASN A 151 -8.55 9.89 6.28
CA ASN A 151 -9.23 10.12 4.99
C ASN A 151 -8.21 10.34 3.87
N LEU A 152 -7.15 11.09 4.16
CA LEU A 152 -6.04 11.27 3.25
C LEU A 152 -5.31 9.96 2.92
N CYS A 153 -5.09 9.09 3.91
CA CYS A 153 -4.50 7.77 3.66
C CYS A 153 -5.37 6.97 2.68
N TRP A 154 -6.70 7.04 2.82
CA TRP A 154 -7.63 6.40 1.88
C TRP A 154 -7.56 7.02 0.47
N TRP A 155 -7.55 8.34 0.35
CA TRP A 155 -7.34 9.00 -0.95
C TRP A 155 -6.00 8.65 -1.57
N TYR A 156 -4.96 8.48 -0.77
CA TYR A 156 -3.66 8.01 -1.22
C TYR A 156 -3.74 6.57 -1.76
N TYR A 157 -4.46 5.66 -1.09
CA TYR A 157 -4.76 4.34 -1.64
C TYR A 157 -5.51 4.42 -2.98
N ILE A 158 -6.56 5.24 -3.08
CA ILE A 158 -7.30 5.46 -4.33
C ILE A 158 -6.36 5.98 -5.43
N SER A 159 -5.42 6.88 -5.09
CA SER A 159 -4.44 7.38 -6.06
C SER A 159 -3.63 6.24 -6.69
N LYS A 160 -3.17 5.26 -5.91
CA LYS A 160 -2.40 4.12 -6.44
C LYS A 160 -3.19 3.27 -7.42
N LEU A 161 -4.52 3.16 -7.23
CA LEU A 161 -5.38 2.49 -8.20
C LEU A 161 -5.51 3.28 -9.52
N THR A 162 -5.58 4.61 -9.44
CA THR A 162 -5.66 5.44 -10.66
C THR A 162 -4.38 5.36 -11.50
N GLU A 163 -3.23 5.14 -10.86
CA GLU A 163 -1.92 4.99 -11.51
C GLU A 163 -1.80 3.71 -12.36
N PHE A 164 -2.73 2.75 -12.26
CA PHE A 164 -2.80 1.62 -13.21
C PHE A 164 -2.92 2.08 -14.67
N MET A 165 -3.49 3.27 -14.87
CA MET A 165 -3.65 3.85 -16.21
C MET A 165 -2.32 4.15 -16.88
N ASP A 166 -1.25 4.42 -16.12
CA ASP A 166 0.10 4.65 -16.68
C ASP A 166 0.54 3.47 -17.55
N THR A 167 0.40 2.26 -17.00
CA THR A 167 0.79 1.03 -17.72
C THR A 167 -0.17 0.72 -18.85
N LEU A 168 -1.48 0.94 -18.68
CA LEU A 168 -2.44 0.76 -19.77
C LEU A 168 -2.10 1.68 -20.95
N PHE A 169 -1.72 2.94 -20.69
CA PHE A 169 -1.28 3.83 -21.76
C PHE A 169 0.01 3.37 -22.43
N PHE A 170 0.95 2.77 -21.70
CA PHE A 170 2.14 2.17 -22.32
C PHE A 170 1.77 1.02 -23.27
N VAL A 171 0.90 0.12 -22.84
CA VAL A 171 0.40 -1.00 -23.67
C VAL A 171 -0.29 -0.48 -24.93
N LEU A 172 -1.25 0.44 -24.79
CA LEU A 172 -2.02 0.97 -25.93
C LEU A 172 -1.14 1.76 -26.92
N ARG A 173 -0.02 2.32 -26.44
CA ARG A 173 0.94 3.05 -27.28
C ARG A 173 2.11 2.19 -27.77
N LYS A 174 2.11 0.88 -27.46
CA LYS A 174 3.19 -0.06 -27.75
C LYS A 174 4.55 0.45 -27.26
N LYS A 175 4.57 0.91 -26.00
CA LYS A 175 5.77 1.38 -25.28
C LYS A 175 6.25 0.34 -24.29
N ASP A 176 6.47 -0.87 -24.79
CA ASP A 176 6.80 -2.05 -23.98
C ASP A 176 8.10 -1.86 -23.19
N ASN A 177 9.02 -1.06 -23.70
CA ASN A 177 10.26 -0.67 -23.01
C ASN A 177 10.03 0.16 -21.73
N GLN A 178 8.83 0.71 -21.51
CA GLN A 178 8.45 1.41 -20.28
C GLN A 178 7.84 0.46 -19.24
N ILE A 179 7.36 -0.72 -19.66
CA ILE A 179 6.78 -1.74 -18.78
C ILE A 179 7.91 -2.62 -18.23
N THR A 180 8.70 -2.04 -17.33
CA THR A 180 9.83 -2.73 -16.69
C THR A 180 9.36 -3.57 -15.50
N ILE A 181 10.20 -4.50 -15.03
CA ILE A 181 9.96 -5.26 -13.80
C ILE A 181 9.76 -4.30 -12.62
N LEU A 182 10.58 -3.25 -12.53
CA LEU A 182 10.44 -2.21 -11.50
C LEU A 182 9.06 -1.55 -11.55
N HIS A 183 8.60 -1.17 -12.73
CA HIS A 183 7.29 -0.55 -12.93
C HIS A 183 6.14 -1.47 -12.50
N LEU A 184 6.17 -2.72 -12.98
CA LEU A 184 5.13 -3.71 -12.65
C LEU A 184 5.14 -4.07 -11.17
N TYR A 185 6.32 -4.26 -10.58
CA TYR A 185 6.47 -4.53 -9.14
C TYR A 185 5.86 -3.39 -8.32
N HIS A 186 6.19 -2.15 -8.66
CA HIS A 186 5.67 -0.97 -7.97
C HIS A 186 4.16 -0.83 -8.05
N HIS A 187 3.60 -0.79 -9.26
CA HIS A 187 2.17 -0.57 -9.41
C HIS A 187 1.33 -1.77 -8.97
N SER A 188 1.91 -2.96 -8.81
CA SER A 188 1.17 -4.10 -8.23
C SER A 188 1.17 -4.11 -6.71
N LEU A 189 2.31 -3.75 -6.09
CA LEU A 189 2.49 -3.88 -4.65
C LEU A 189 1.99 -2.67 -3.86
N THR A 190 2.22 -1.46 -4.35
CA THR A 190 1.79 -0.21 -3.67
C THR A 190 0.30 -0.11 -3.35
N PRO A 191 -0.67 -0.50 -4.20
CA PRO A 191 -2.09 -0.51 -3.82
C PRO A 191 -2.40 -1.55 -2.72
N LEU A 192 -1.69 -2.68 -2.67
CA LEU A 192 -1.87 -3.70 -1.64
C LEU A 192 -1.33 -3.22 -0.29
N GLU A 193 -0.12 -2.66 -0.31
CA GLU A 193 0.51 -2.07 0.86
C GLU A 193 -0.33 -0.92 1.43
N THR A 194 -0.74 0.02 0.58
CA THR A 194 -1.57 1.16 1.04
C THR A 194 -2.93 0.72 1.55
N TRP A 195 -3.56 -0.32 0.99
CA TRP A 195 -4.79 -0.89 1.56
C TRP A 195 -4.57 -1.39 2.99
N ILE A 196 -3.50 -2.14 3.24
CA ILE A 196 -3.15 -2.62 4.58
C ILE A 196 -2.89 -1.43 5.51
N CYS A 197 -2.13 -0.43 5.05
CA CYS A 197 -1.83 0.75 5.85
C CYS A 197 -3.10 1.52 6.23
N VAL A 198 -4.03 1.72 5.31
CA VAL A 198 -5.31 2.39 5.61
C VAL A 198 -6.15 1.55 6.59
N LYS A 199 -6.22 0.23 6.39
CA LYS A 199 -7.07 -0.62 7.22
C LYS A 199 -6.59 -0.73 8.67
N PHE A 200 -5.29 -0.61 8.94
CA PHE A 200 -4.74 -0.89 10.27
C PHE A 200 -3.99 0.28 10.92
N ILE A 201 -3.43 1.20 10.15
CA ILE A 201 -2.46 2.21 10.63
C ILE A 201 -2.58 3.53 9.84
N ALA A 202 -3.80 4.04 9.70
CA ALA A 202 -4.10 5.23 8.91
C ALA A 202 -3.60 6.54 9.57
N GLY A 203 -2.28 6.76 9.53
CA GLY A 203 -1.63 7.97 10.03
C GLY A 203 -0.20 7.74 10.53
N GLY A 204 0.32 8.74 11.24
CA GLY A 204 1.60 8.63 11.94
C GLY A 204 2.83 8.48 11.03
N HIS A 205 3.88 7.84 11.57
CA HIS A 205 5.23 7.81 10.99
C HIS A 205 5.28 7.33 9.53
N GLY A 206 4.47 6.33 9.18
CA GLY A 206 4.44 5.77 7.82
C GLY A 206 4.01 6.77 6.75
N THR A 207 3.20 7.77 7.09
CA THR A 207 2.67 8.75 6.12
C THR A 207 3.70 9.76 5.63
N PHE A 208 4.90 9.79 6.22
CA PHE A 208 6.00 10.61 5.70
C PHE A 208 6.40 10.17 4.27
N SER A 209 6.38 8.87 4.00
CA SER A 209 6.70 8.36 2.66
C SER A 209 5.68 8.86 1.63
N ASN A 210 4.40 8.89 2.00
CA ASN A 210 3.31 9.41 1.18
C ASN A 210 3.47 10.92 0.91
N LEU A 211 3.83 11.71 1.94
CA LEU A 211 4.12 13.14 1.82
C LEU A 211 5.21 13.40 0.76
N ILE A 212 6.37 12.74 0.91
CA ILE A 212 7.50 12.92 -0.03
C ILE A 212 7.14 12.37 -1.41
N ASN A 213 6.45 11.24 -1.50
CA ASN A 213 5.98 10.67 -2.76
C ASN A 213 5.07 11.65 -3.52
N ASN A 214 4.15 12.34 -2.83
CA ASN A 214 3.27 13.33 -3.48
C ASN A 214 4.07 14.52 -4.05
N ILE A 215 5.10 15.00 -3.35
CA ILE A 215 5.99 16.05 -3.89
C ILE A 215 6.63 15.58 -5.20
N VAL A 216 7.16 14.37 -5.22
CA VAL A 216 7.80 13.82 -6.41
C VAL A 216 6.79 13.51 -7.50
N HIS A 217 5.59 13.05 -7.18
CA HIS A 217 4.51 12.78 -8.14
C HIS A 217 4.03 14.06 -8.83
N VAL A 218 3.92 15.20 -8.11
CA VAL A 218 3.65 16.50 -8.73
C VAL A 218 4.67 16.81 -9.82
N ILE A 219 5.97 16.66 -9.53
CA ILE A 219 7.04 16.97 -10.47
C ILE A 219 7.09 15.96 -11.63
N MET A 220 6.92 14.67 -11.32
CA MET A 220 6.95 13.58 -12.28
C MET A 220 5.78 13.65 -13.27
N TYR A 221 4.55 13.79 -12.79
CA TYR A 221 3.39 13.90 -13.67
C TYR A 221 3.39 15.21 -14.45
N PHE A 222 3.92 16.30 -13.90
CA PHE A 222 4.15 17.52 -14.67
C PHE A 222 5.13 17.30 -15.83
N TYR A 223 6.23 16.57 -15.57
CA TYR A 223 7.17 16.15 -16.62
C TYR A 223 6.46 15.31 -17.71
N TYR A 224 5.65 14.32 -17.32
CA TYR A 224 4.91 13.47 -18.26
C TYR A 224 3.85 14.22 -19.06
N MET A 225 3.16 15.17 -18.43
CA MET A 225 2.23 16.08 -19.09
C MET A 225 2.94 16.87 -20.20
N MET A 226 4.06 17.52 -19.88
CA MET A 226 4.83 18.28 -20.87
C MET A 226 5.42 17.37 -21.96
N ALA A 227 5.85 16.15 -21.62
CA ALA A 227 6.32 15.18 -22.61
C ALA A 227 5.20 14.73 -23.57
N ALA A 228 3.95 14.67 -23.09
CA ALA A 228 2.77 14.34 -23.89
C ALA A 228 2.31 15.49 -24.80
N MET A 229 2.58 16.76 -24.46
CA MET A 229 2.25 17.94 -25.28
C MET A 229 2.97 17.98 -26.64
N GLY A 230 3.90 17.07 -26.91
CA GLY A 230 4.47 16.84 -28.23
C GLY A 230 5.89 17.41 -28.42
N PRO A 231 6.46 17.24 -29.63
CA PRO A 231 7.87 17.50 -29.90
C PRO A 231 8.31 18.95 -29.62
N GLU A 232 7.42 19.91 -29.81
CA GLU A 232 7.69 21.34 -29.57
C GLU A 232 8.06 21.64 -28.11
N TYR A 233 7.56 20.83 -27.17
CA TYR A 233 7.83 20.97 -25.74
C TYR A 233 9.05 20.16 -25.27
N HIS A 234 9.56 19.22 -26.08
CA HIS A 234 10.67 18.35 -25.68
C HIS A 234 11.96 19.12 -25.41
N LYS A 235 12.15 20.28 -26.04
CA LYS A 235 13.29 21.19 -25.79
C LYS A 235 13.35 21.69 -24.33
N TYR A 236 12.23 21.73 -23.62
CA TYR A 236 12.16 22.17 -22.22
C TYR A 236 12.40 21.02 -21.21
N LEU A 237 12.54 19.77 -21.68
CA LEU A 237 12.63 18.56 -20.85
C LEU A 237 14.07 18.09 -20.58
N TRP A 238 15.04 19.00 -20.65
CA TRP A 238 16.47 18.73 -20.44
C TRP A 238 16.78 18.12 -19.06
N TRP A 239 15.92 18.37 -18.07
CA TRP A 239 16.09 17.97 -16.68
C TRP A 239 15.60 16.56 -16.34
N LYS A 240 15.32 15.71 -17.35
CA LYS A 240 14.90 14.31 -17.14
C LYS A 240 15.82 13.55 -16.17
N ARG A 241 17.14 13.78 -16.24
CA ARG A 241 18.11 13.12 -15.34
C ARG A 241 17.91 13.56 -13.88
N HIS A 242 17.62 14.83 -13.65
CA HIS A 242 17.37 15.36 -12.31
C HIS A 242 16.09 14.80 -11.70
N LEU A 243 15.07 14.49 -12.51
CA LEU A 243 13.87 13.80 -12.04
C LEU A 243 14.20 12.42 -11.44
N THR A 244 15.03 11.62 -12.10
CA THR A 244 15.44 10.32 -11.55
C THR A 244 16.32 10.48 -10.31
N THR A 245 17.20 11.50 -10.28
CA THR A 245 17.96 11.82 -9.07
C THR A 245 17.04 12.18 -7.90
N LEU A 246 15.99 12.97 -8.14
CA LEU A 246 14.99 13.33 -7.14
C LEU A 246 14.29 12.09 -6.56
N GLN A 247 13.90 11.14 -7.40
CA GLN A 247 13.31 9.86 -6.96
C GLN A 247 14.27 9.05 -6.06
N LEU A 248 15.56 9.00 -6.41
CA LEU A 248 16.57 8.34 -5.58
C LEU A 248 16.75 9.04 -4.22
N VAL A 249 16.76 10.37 -4.21
CA VAL A 249 16.84 11.17 -2.98
C VAL A 249 15.60 10.92 -2.10
N GLN A 250 14.41 10.86 -2.68
CA GLN A 250 13.18 10.48 -1.97
C GLN A 250 13.37 9.16 -1.23
N PHE A 251 13.83 8.10 -1.91
CA PHE A 251 14.00 6.79 -1.26
C PHE A 251 15.01 6.85 -0.11
N GLY A 252 16.10 7.60 -0.28
CA GLY A 252 17.07 7.84 0.80
C GLY A 252 16.45 8.54 2.01
N LEU A 253 15.67 9.61 1.79
CA LEU A 253 14.99 10.34 2.86
C LEU A 253 13.97 9.47 3.59
N VAL A 254 13.14 8.73 2.85
CA VAL A 254 12.13 7.82 3.41
C VAL A 254 12.79 6.69 4.20
N PHE A 255 13.91 6.15 3.71
CA PHE A 255 14.67 5.12 4.42
C PHE A 255 15.21 5.64 5.76
N VAL A 256 15.88 6.81 5.75
CA VAL A 256 16.43 7.41 6.98
C VAL A 256 15.33 7.70 7.98
N HIS A 257 14.23 8.31 7.55
CA HIS A 257 13.08 8.58 8.41
C HIS A 257 12.48 7.30 8.98
N SER A 258 12.22 6.28 8.13
CA SER A 258 11.63 5.02 8.58
C SER A 258 12.53 4.25 9.56
N ALA A 259 13.85 4.31 9.37
CA ALA A 259 14.80 3.67 10.27
C ALA A 259 14.78 4.25 11.70
N GLN A 260 14.33 5.49 11.89
CA GLN A 260 14.24 6.12 13.22
C GLN A 260 13.34 5.34 14.19
N VAL A 261 12.28 4.69 13.70
CA VAL A 261 11.36 3.86 14.54
C VAL A 261 12.06 2.66 15.17
N LEU A 262 13.19 2.21 14.61
CA LEU A 262 13.98 1.13 15.20
C LEU A 262 14.77 1.59 16.44
N PHE A 263 15.01 2.89 16.57
CA PHE A 263 15.82 3.47 17.64
C PHE A 263 14.98 4.25 18.67
N PHE A 264 13.84 4.82 18.25
CA PHE A 264 12.94 5.58 19.12
C PHE A 264 11.63 4.84 19.33
N ASP A 265 11.24 4.67 20.60
CA ASP A 265 9.95 4.08 20.94
C ASP A 265 8.90 5.18 21.12
N CYS A 266 7.95 5.25 20.20
CA CYS A 266 6.78 6.13 20.30
C CYS A 266 5.46 5.36 20.18
N GLY A 267 5.47 4.04 20.38
CA GLY A 267 4.27 3.21 20.23
C GLY A 267 3.83 2.95 18.78
N TYR A 268 4.63 3.37 17.78
CA TYR A 268 4.40 2.96 16.40
C TYR A 268 4.72 1.47 16.21
N PRO A 269 3.89 0.66 15.53
CA PRO A 269 4.11 -0.78 15.42
C PRO A 269 5.44 -1.13 14.74
N LYS A 270 6.41 -1.65 15.50
CA LYS A 270 7.77 -1.97 15.01
C LYS A 270 7.78 -3.01 13.90
N LEU A 271 6.87 -4.00 13.93
CA LEU A 271 6.74 -5.00 12.86
C LEU A 271 6.38 -4.34 11.53
N VAL A 272 5.39 -3.44 11.53
CA VAL A 272 5.01 -2.68 10.33
C VAL A 272 6.18 -1.84 9.85
N ALA A 273 6.82 -1.08 10.75
CA ALA A 273 7.98 -0.26 10.38
C ALA A 273 9.10 -1.09 9.75
N ALA A 274 9.38 -2.30 10.28
CA ALA A 274 10.36 -3.21 9.72
C ALA A 274 9.98 -3.72 8.31
N LEU A 275 8.70 -4.04 8.08
CA LEU A 275 8.21 -4.45 6.76
C LEU A 275 8.30 -3.30 5.73
N LEU A 276 7.91 -2.08 6.11
CA LEU A 276 8.03 -0.89 5.28
C LEU A 276 9.51 -0.57 4.96
N LEU A 277 10.40 -0.77 5.92
CA LEU A 277 11.83 -0.57 5.74
C LEU A 277 12.42 -1.62 4.79
N LEU A 278 12.06 -2.89 4.95
CA LEU A 278 12.45 -3.97 4.03
C LEU A 278 11.99 -3.65 2.60
N HIS A 279 10.75 -3.20 2.46
CA HIS A 279 10.19 -2.80 1.18
C HIS A 279 10.98 -1.64 0.54
N SER A 280 11.31 -0.62 1.34
CA SER A 280 12.11 0.53 0.91
C SER A 280 13.52 0.12 0.43
N VAL A 281 14.15 -0.86 1.08
CA VAL A 281 15.47 -1.40 0.67
C VAL A 281 15.38 -2.09 -0.69
N ILE A 282 14.36 -2.93 -0.90
CA ILE A 282 14.13 -3.60 -2.19
C ILE A 282 13.95 -2.56 -3.30
N PHE A 283 13.13 -1.54 -3.04
CA PHE A 283 12.88 -0.45 -3.98
C PHE A 283 14.13 0.33 -4.34
N PHE A 284 14.93 0.70 -3.34
CA PHE A 284 16.19 1.38 -3.55
C PHE A 284 17.13 0.55 -4.44
N GLY A 285 17.24 -0.76 -4.19
CA GLY A 285 18.04 -1.67 -5.02
C GLY A 285 17.59 -1.70 -6.49
N LEU A 286 16.28 -1.83 -6.74
CA LEU A 286 15.73 -1.86 -8.10
C LEU A 286 15.92 -0.52 -8.84
N PHE A 287 15.70 0.61 -8.16
CA PHE A 287 15.90 1.94 -8.75
C PHE A 287 17.37 2.26 -9.00
N PHE A 288 18.26 1.84 -8.10
CA PHE A 288 19.70 2.02 -8.29
C PHE A 288 20.20 1.24 -9.49
N ASP A 289 19.75 -0.01 -9.66
CA ASP A 289 20.05 -0.82 -10.85
C ASP A 289 19.54 -0.14 -12.13
N PHE A 290 18.28 0.30 -12.16
CA PHE A 290 17.73 1.08 -13.29
C PHE A 290 18.59 2.31 -13.62
N TYR A 291 18.99 3.10 -12.63
CA TYR A 291 19.82 4.29 -12.83
C TYR A 291 21.18 3.95 -13.47
N GLN A 292 21.82 2.88 -13.00
CA GLN A 292 23.11 2.42 -13.53
C GLN A 292 22.99 2.01 -15.01
N GLN A 293 21.93 1.27 -15.34
CA GLN A 293 21.68 0.80 -16.71
C GLN A 293 21.29 1.96 -17.65
N ALA A 294 20.42 2.86 -17.22
CA ALA A 294 19.91 3.94 -18.06
C ALA A 294 20.92 5.08 -18.32
N TYR A 295 21.78 5.39 -17.34
CA TYR A 295 22.64 6.57 -17.39
C TYR A 295 24.13 6.24 -17.41
N LYS A 296 24.65 5.39 -16.51
CA LYS A 296 26.11 5.14 -16.47
C LYS A 296 26.63 4.32 -17.64
N LYS A 297 25.85 3.34 -18.12
CA LYS A 297 26.22 2.57 -19.33
C LYS A 297 26.23 3.46 -20.59
N ARG A 298 25.30 4.40 -20.67
CA ARG A 298 25.18 5.35 -21.78
C ARG A 298 26.27 6.43 -21.78
N ASP A 299 26.65 6.92 -20.59
CA ASP A 299 27.77 7.86 -20.42
C ASP A 299 29.13 7.21 -20.76
N LYS A 300 29.27 5.88 -20.58
CA LYS A 300 30.45 5.14 -21.04
C LYS A 300 30.52 5.00 -22.55
N VAL A 301 29.40 4.70 -23.22
CA VAL A 301 29.36 4.61 -24.70
C VAL A 301 29.68 5.95 -25.34
N LYS A 302 29.10 7.05 -24.84
CA LYS A 302 29.38 8.41 -25.32
C LYS A 302 30.81 8.92 -25.10
N LYS A 303 31.60 8.25 -24.25
CA LYS A 303 33.02 8.59 -24.02
C LYS A 303 33.98 7.80 -24.92
N VAL A 304 33.48 6.77 -25.60
CA VAL A 304 34.26 5.88 -26.47
C VAL A 304 34.05 6.21 -27.95
N GLU A 305 32.94 6.87 -28.30
CA GLU A 305 32.72 7.59 -29.57
C GLU A 305 33.30 9.01 -29.52
#